data_AF-A0A4U6LUQ1-F1
#
_entry.id   AF-A0A4U6LUQ1-F1
#
_cell.length_a   1.000
_cell.length_b   1.000
_cell.length_c   1.000
_cell.angle_alpha   90.00
_cell.angle_beta   90.00
_cell.angle_gamma   90.00
#
_symmetry.space_group_name_H-M   'P 1'
#
loop_
_entity.id
_entity.type
_entity.pdbx_description
1 polymer ?
#
loop_
_entity_poly.entity_id
_entity_poly.type
_entity_poly.pdbx_seq_one_letter_code
_entity_poly.pdbx_strand_id
1 'polypeptide(L)'
;MTIQKRLLEAVEQKQLRPLDAQFALAVAGNDSPAVTLAAALLSRDAGEGHVCLPLSRLSLREDAHPLLSAWLCEAGEPEDWAECLLTSAAVSHGEQPTPLVLYDNRLYLNRMWHNERAVAHFFSEVNQAIEVDEPRLTRTLEALFPPAEGVNWQKVAAAVALTRRISVISGGPGTGKTTTVARLLAALIQMADGERCRIRLAAPTGKAAARLTASLGAALRELPLTDEQKKRIPDDASTLHRLLGAQPGSQRLRHHAGNPLHLDVLVVDEASMIDLPMMSRLIDALPPHGRVIFLGDRDQLASVEAGAVLGDICAFVNDGFTPERAKQLSRLTGSPIPAGAGTQAASLRDSLCLLQKSYRFGSDSGIGQLAAAINRGDKTAVKTVFQQGFSDIEKRTLRSSEDYAAMLDEALAGYDRYLDLLREGAAPDTIIQAFNDYQLLCALREGPFGVSGLNERIEQAMAQKRKIQRSTHSRWYEGRPVMIARNDSSLGLFNGDIGIALDRGQGLRVWFALPDGSIKSVQPSRLPEHETTWAMTVHKSQGSEFDHAALILPSQHSPVVTRELVYTAVTRARRRLSLYADERILSSAIATRTERRSGLSALFNDGLQCA
;
A
#
# COMPACT_ATOMS: atom_id res chain seq x y z
N MET A 1 35.07 -0.77 -26.12
CA MET A 1 33.88 -1.59 -26.46
C MET A 1 32.70 -0.64 -26.66
N THR A 2 31.85 -0.82 -27.69
CA THR A 2 30.73 0.12 -27.90
C THR A 2 29.73 0.05 -26.74
N ILE A 3 29.09 1.18 -26.40
CA ILE A 3 28.12 1.25 -25.30
C ILE A 3 26.95 0.27 -25.52
N GLN A 4 26.54 0.07 -26.78
CA GLN A 4 25.53 -0.91 -27.16
C GLN A 4 25.89 -2.34 -26.75
N LYS A 5 27.12 -2.78 -27.01
CA LYS A 5 27.55 -4.14 -26.63
C LYS A 5 27.54 -4.32 -25.11
N ARG A 6 27.92 -3.29 -24.36
CA ARG A 6 27.87 -3.31 -22.88
C ARG A 6 26.46 -3.44 -22.33
N LEU A 7 25.51 -2.69 -22.89
CA LEU A 7 24.12 -2.77 -22.48
C LEU A 7 23.54 -4.17 -22.76
N LEU A 8 23.93 -4.81 -23.85
CA LEU A 8 23.51 -6.17 -24.15
C LEU A 8 24.12 -7.20 -23.19
N GLU A 9 25.43 -7.09 -22.88
CA GLU A 9 26.07 -7.94 -21.87
C GLU A 9 25.45 -7.75 -20.47
N ALA A 10 25.07 -6.53 -20.11
CA ALA A 10 24.35 -6.23 -18.87
C ALA A 10 22.98 -6.93 -18.78
N VAL A 11 22.30 -7.09 -19.92
CA VAL A 11 21.03 -7.83 -20.00
C VAL A 11 21.26 -9.32 -19.82
N GLU A 12 22.32 -9.88 -20.43
CA GLU A 12 22.70 -11.29 -20.23
C GLU A 12 23.04 -11.60 -18.76
N GLN A 13 23.69 -10.64 -18.07
CA GLN A 13 24.01 -10.72 -16.65
C GLN A 13 22.82 -10.39 -15.73
N LYS A 14 21.63 -10.13 -16.28
CA LYS A 14 20.40 -9.74 -15.54
C LYS A 14 20.56 -8.48 -14.68
N GLN A 15 21.51 -7.60 -15.01
CA GLN A 15 21.70 -6.31 -14.35
C GLN A 15 20.79 -5.23 -14.93
N LEU A 16 20.39 -5.38 -16.19
CA LEU A 16 19.39 -4.55 -16.87
C LEU A 16 18.29 -5.44 -17.47
N ARG A 17 17.09 -4.90 -17.62
CA ARG A 17 16.04 -5.56 -18.40
C ARG A 17 16.26 -5.23 -19.89
N PRO A 18 15.77 -6.07 -20.81
CA PRO A 18 15.80 -5.75 -22.23
C PRO A 18 15.19 -4.39 -22.56
N LEU A 19 14.11 -4.01 -21.84
CA LEU A 19 13.48 -2.71 -21.96
C LEU A 19 14.45 -1.55 -21.69
N ASP A 20 15.27 -1.66 -20.66
CA ASP A 20 16.17 -0.58 -20.21
C ASP A 20 17.25 -0.30 -21.25
N ALA A 21 17.84 -1.37 -21.80
CA ALA A 21 18.84 -1.27 -22.85
C ALA A 21 18.25 -0.71 -24.16
N GLN A 22 17.08 -1.20 -24.59
CA GLN A 22 16.45 -0.75 -25.83
C GLN A 22 15.94 0.69 -25.73
N PHE A 23 15.38 1.09 -24.58
CA PHE A 23 14.98 2.47 -24.32
C PHE A 23 16.18 3.42 -24.46
N ALA A 24 17.29 3.10 -23.79
CA ALA A 24 18.49 3.92 -23.83
C ALA A 24 19.07 4.08 -25.24
N LEU A 25 19.11 2.98 -26.01
CA LEU A 25 19.60 3.01 -27.39
C LEU A 25 18.69 3.80 -28.32
N ALA A 26 17.36 3.70 -28.14
CA ALA A 26 16.40 4.43 -28.96
C ALA A 26 16.40 5.94 -28.65
N VAL A 27 16.56 6.32 -27.38
CA VAL A 27 16.50 7.71 -26.93
C VAL A 27 17.83 8.43 -27.10
N ALA A 28 18.94 7.76 -26.81
CA ALA A 28 20.26 8.38 -26.69
C ALA A 28 21.39 7.57 -27.36
N GLY A 29 21.07 6.66 -28.28
CA GLY A 29 22.05 5.78 -28.93
C GLY A 29 23.06 6.50 -29.85
N ASN A 30 22.71 7.69 -30.34
CA ASN A 30 23.58 8.54 -31.15
C ASN A 30 24.28 9.65 -30.34
N ASP A 31 23.95 9.76 -29.04
CA ASP A 31 24.50 10.77 -28.14
C ASP A 31 25.80 10.28 -27.48
N SER A 32 26.30 11.06 -26.52
CA SER A 32 27.42 10.63 -25.70
C SER A 32 27.07 9.32 -24.96
N PRO A 33 28.02 8.38 -24.82
CA PRO A 33 27.80 7.14 -24.07
C PRO A 33 27.34 7.36 -22.62
N ALA A 34 27.67 8.52 -22.04
CA ALA A 34 27.24 8.93 -20.71
C ALA A 34 25.71 9.13 -20.64
N VAL A 35 25.12 9.80 -21.65
CA VAL A 35 23.66 10.00 -21.75
C VAL A 35 22.96 8.66 -21.96
N THR A 36 23.49 7.79 -22.84
CA THR A 36 22.94 6.45 -23.05
C THR A 36 22.94 5.63 -21.75
N LEU A 37 24.03 5.67 -20.98
CA LEU A 37 24.15 4.95 -19.71
C LEU A 37 23.18 5.51 -18.66
N ALA A 38 23.10 6.84 -18.53
CA ALA A 38 22.17 7.49 -17.60
C ALA A 38 20.71 7.16 -17.93
N ALA A 39 20.34 7.13 -19.21
CA ALA A 39 19.00 6.72 -19.66
C ALA A 39 18.69 5.25 -19.32
N ALA A 40 19.66 4.34 -19.46
CA ALA A 40 19.51 2.93 -19.12
C ALA A 40 19.30 2.73 -17.61
N LEU A 41 20.12 3.40 -16.79
CA LEU A 41 20.02 3.36 -15.33
C LEU A 41 18.72 3.99 -14.84
N LEU A 42 18.30 5.12 -15.42
CA LEU A 42 17.01 5.74 -15.13
C LEU A 42 15.83 4.80 -15.44
N SER A 43 15.84 4.14 -16.61
CA SER A 43 14.78 3.20 -16.98
C SER A 43 14.70 2.02 -16.02
N ARG A 44 15.86 1.52 -15.60
CA ARG A 44 15.95 0.44 -14.62
C ARG A 44 15.41 0.89 -13.25
N ASP A 45 15.88 2.01 -12.73
CA ASP A 45 15.44 2.58 -11.45
C ASP A 45 13.93 2.85 -11.47
N ALA A 46 13.40 3.36 -12.58
CA ALA A 46 11.96 3.51 -12.81
C ALA A 46 11.22 2.16 -12.80
N GLY A 47 11.86 1.10 -13.27
CA GLY A 47 11.38 -0.28 -13.20
C GLY A 47 11.35 -0.89 -11.81
N GLU A 48 12.29 -0.49 -10.95
CA GLU A 48 12.37 -0.89 -9.54
C GLU A 48 11.45 -0.02 -8.65
N GLY A 49 10.86 1.03 -9.22
CA GLY A 49 9.84 1.86 -8.59
C GLY A 49 10.33 3.21 -8.09
N HIS A 50 11.56 3.62 -8.43
CA HIS A 50 12.03 4.98 -8.20
C HIS A 50 11.38 5.96 -9.20
N VAL A 51 11.07 7.18 -8.78
CA VAL A 51 10.48 8.22 -9.65
C VAL A 51 11.56 8.93 -10.46
N CYS A 52 12.73 9.11 -9.85
CA CYS A 52 13.86 9.85 -10.39
C CYS A 52 15.20 9.18 -10.10
N LEU A 53 16.21 9.58 -10.87
CA LEU A 53 17.62 9.26 -10.65
C LEU A 53 18.38 10.52 -10.24
N PRO A 54 18.72 10.69 -8.95
CA PRO A 54 19.58 11.79 -8.51
C PRO A 54 20.96 11.72 -9.16
N LEU A 55 21.49 12.84 -9.66
CA LEU A 55 22.80 12.88 -10.30
C LEU A 55 23.93 12.43 -9.37
N SER A 56 23.77 12.61 -8.05
CA SER A 56 24.72 12.12 -7.05
C SER A 56 24.93 10.59 -7.05
N ARG A 57 24.04 9.83 -7.70
CA ARG A 57 24.12 8.36 -7.88
C ARG A 57 24.83 7.96 -9.18
N LEU A 58 25.13 8.92 -10.05
CA LEU A 58 25.88 8.72 -11.30
C LEU A 58 27.41 8.89 -11.10
N SER A 59 27.86 9.16 -9.87
CA SER A 59 29.26 9.28 -9.51
C SER A 59 29.87 7.98 -8.99
N LEU A 60 31.19 7.84 -9.09
CA LEU A 60 31.94 6.72 -8.50
C LEU A 60 31.79 6.72 -6.97
N ARG A 61 31.06 5.75 -6.44
CA ARG A 61 30.85 5.52 -5.01
C ARG A 61 30.96 4.03 -4.69
N GLU A 62 31.17 3.68 -3.43
CA GLU A 62 31.20 2.27 -2.99
C GLU A 62 29.87 1.53 -3.29
N ASP A 63 28.75 2.25 -3.31
CA ASP A 63 27.41 1.73 -3.63
C ASP A 63 27.00 1.94 -5.10
N ALA A 64 27.92 2.41 -5.96
CA ALA A 64 27.63 2.65 -7.36
C ALA A 64 27.31 1.34 -8.11
N HIS A 65 26.45 1.45 -9.12
CA HIS A 65 26.04 0.29 -9.88
C HIS A 65 27.25 -0.35 -10.62
N PRO A 66 27.42 -1.69 -10.65
CA PRO A 66 28.56 -2.32 -11.30
C PRO A 66 28.80 -1.88 -12.75
N LEU A 67 27.73 -1.66 -13.53
CA LEU A 67 27.84 -1.13 -14.90
C LEU A 67 28.38 0.31 -14.94
N LEU A 68 27.94 1.14 -14.00
CA LEU A 68 28.37 2.53 -13.88
C LEU A 68 29.84 2.56 -13.48
N SER A 69 30.23 1.82 -12.44
CA SER A 69 31.61 1.75 -11.96
C SER A 69 32.54 1.23 -13.04
N ALA A 70 32.17 0.15 -13.73
CA ALA A 70 32.98 -0.39 -14.83
C ALA A 70 33.13 0.62 -15.99
N TRP A 71 32.11 1.41 -16.27
CA TRP A 71 32.18 2.44 -17.31
C TRP A 71 33.02 3.65 -16.89
N LEU A 72 32.79 4.21 -15.71
CA LEU A 72 33.51 5.39 -15.21
C LEU A 72 35.02 5.12 -15.05
N CYS A 73 35.39 3.91 -14.63
CA CYS A 73 36.80 3.51 -14.56
C CYS A 73 37.52 3.52 -15.93
N GLU A 74 36.79 3.36 -17.02
CA GLU A 74 37.37 3.31 -18.37
C GLU A 74 37.24 4.61 -19.15
N ALA A 75 36.07 5.25 -19.09
CA ALA A 75 35.74 6.44 -19.87
C ALA A 75 36.06 7.75 -19.13
N GLY A 76 36.33 7.68 -17.83
CA GLY A 76 36.41 8.84 -16.95
C GLY A 76 35.03 9.32 -16.49
N GLU A 77 34.98 9.93 -15.31
CA GLU A 77 33.77 10.59 -14.82
C GLU A 77 33.61 11.96 -15.49
N PRO A 78 32.43 12.31 -16.03
CA PRO A 78 32.16 13.65 -16.51
C PRO A 78 32.38 14.69 -15.40
N GLU A 79 33.01 15.82 -15.72
CA GLU A 79 33.22 16.91 -14.75
C GLU A 79 31.89 17.49 -14.24
N ASP A 80 30.93 17.66 -15.16
CA ASP A 80 29.56 18.04 -14.84
C ASP A 80 28.55 17.14 -15.58
N TRP A 81 27.88 16.29 -14.81
CA TRP A 81 26.81 15.43 -15.31
C TRP A 81 25.62 16.23 -15.85
N ALA A 82 25.27 17.36 -15.24
CA ALA A 82 24.13 18.15 -15.67
C ALA A 82 24.37 18.75 -17.06
N GLU A 83 25.52 19.37 -17.28
CA GLU A 83 25.89 19.93 -18.59
C GLU A 83 26.00 18.85 -19.67
N CYS A 84 26.63 17.71 -19.34
CA CYS A 84 26.76 16.58 -20.26
C CYS A 84 25.39 16.05 -20.71
N LEU A 85 24.45 15.93 -19.78
CA LEU A 85 23.09 15.46 -20.08
C LEU A 85 22.29 16.47 -20.90
N LEU A 86 22.35 17.76 -20.55
CA LEU A 86 21.61 18.83 -21.23
C LEU A 86 22.12 19.15 -22.63
N THR A 87 23.34 18.73 -22.97
CA THR A 87 23.88 18.85 -24.33
C THR A 87 23.12 17.94 -25.33
N SER A 88 22.53 16.85 -24.85
CA SER A 88 21.70 15.96 -25.68
C SER A 88 20.29 16.54 -25.89
N ALA A 89 19.79 16.46 -27.12
CA ALA A 89 18.40 16.81 -27.45
C ALA A 89 17.35 15.90 -26.76
N ALA A 90 17.78 14.79 -26.17
CA ALA A 90 16.90 13.89 -25.42
C ALA A 90 16.57 14.41 -24.00
N VAL A 91 17.29 15.40 -23.49
CA VAL A 91 17.15 15.93 -22.12
C VAL A 91 16.84 17.42 -22.19
N SER A 92 15.91 17.89 -21.35
CA SER A 92 15.67 19.32 -21.14
C SER A 92 15.33 19.60 -19.68
N HIS A 93 15.17 20.88 -19.32
CA HIS A 93 14.62 21.30 -18.03
C HIS A 93 13.09 21.18 -17.94
N GLY A 94 12.44 20.60 -18.97
CA GLY A 94 10.98 20.44 -19.04
C GLY A 94 10.28 21.52 -19.88
N GLU A 95 11.03 22.46 -20.45
CA GLU A 95 10.50 23.49 -21.37
C GLU A 95 10.13 22.92 -22.75
N GLN A 96 10.81 21.86 -23.16
CA GLN A 96 10.63 21.21 -24.45
C GLN A 96 10.03 19.80 -24.25
N PRO A 97 9.30 19.26 -25.25
CA PRO A 97 8.77 17.91 -25.20
C PRO A 97 9.89 16.86 -25.39
N THR A 98 10.72 16.68 -24.37
CA THR A 98 11.82 15.72 -24.34
C THR A 98 11.45 14.45 -23.58
N PRO A 99 12.00 13.28 -23.93
CA PRO A 99 11.75 12.04 -23.20
C PRO A 99 12.30 12.07 -21.76
N LEU A 100 13.42 12.76 -21.54
CA LEU A 100 14.07 12.92 -20.26
C LEU A 100 13.98 14.36 -19.77
N VAL A 101 13.83 14.54 -18.47
CA VAL A 101 13.80 15.86 -17.83
C VAL A 101 14.84 15.90 -16.71
N LEU A 102 15.69 16.93 -16.70
CA LEU A 102 16.63 17.21 -15.63
C LEU A 102 16.12 18.41 -14.82
N TYR A 103 15.75 18.14 -13.57
CA TYR A 103 15.21 19.15 -12.65
C TYR A 103 15.83 18.95 -11.26
N ASP A 104 16.35 20.01 -10.66
CA ASP A 104 16.96 19.98 -9.31
C ASP A 104 17.95 18.82 -9.11
N ASN A 105 18.94 18.69 -10.00
CA ASN A 105 19.95 17.61 -9.98
C ASN A 105 19.37 16.19 -9.95
N ARG A 106 18.17 15.99 -10.52
CA ARG A 106 17.51 14.69 -10.65
C ARG A 106 17.05 14.51 -12.09
N LEU A 107 17.41 13.37 -12.66
CA LEU A 107 16.99 12.96 -13.99
C LEU A 107 15.68 12.16 -13.88
N TYR A 108 14.72 12.46 -14.74
CA TYR A 108 13.39 11.88 -14.76
C TYR A 108 13.03 11.35 -16.14
N LEU A 109 12.15 10.34 -16.17
CA LEU A 109 11.28 10.15 -17.32
C LEU A 109 10.26 11.29 -17.33
N ASN A 110 10.04 11.93 -18.48
CA ASN A 110 9.14 13.08 -18.62
C ASN A 110 7.75 12.85 -17.99
N ARG A 111 7.18 11.66 -18.20
CA ARG A 111 5.90 11.24 -17.58
C ARG A 111 5.94 11.29 -16.05
N MET A 112 7.03 10.83 -15.43
CA MET A 112 7.16 10.80 -13.98
C MET A 112 7.32 12.20 -13.41
N TRP A 113 8.09 13.06 -14.08
CA TRP A 113 8.24 14.46 -13.70
C TRP A 113 6.89 15.22 -13.73
N HIS A 114 6.09 15.05 -14.79
CA HIS A 114 4.76 15.65 -14.88
C HIS A 114 3.82 15.16 -13.76
N ASN A 115 3.76 13.85 -13.54
CA ASN A 115 2.94 13.28 -12.47
C ASN A 115 3.38 13.81 -11.09
N GLU A 116 4.69 13.92 -10.85
CA GLU A 116 5.24 14.42 -9.60
C GLU A 116 4.89 15.88 -9.35
N ARG A 117 5.00 16.75 -10.37
CA ARG A 117 4.59 18.16 -10.28
C ARG A 117 3.08 18.31 -10.05
N ALA A 118 2.25 17.51 -10.73
CA ALA A 118 0.80 17.51 -10.52
C ALA A 118 0.44 17.16 -9.07
N VAL A 119 1.09 16.13 -8.49
CA VAL A 119 0.90 15.77 -7.08
C VAL A 119 1.37 16.88 -6.15
N ALA A 120 2.56 17.44 -6.37
CA ALA A 120 3.08 18.52 -5.53
C ALA A 120 2.13 19.74 -5.53
N HIS A 121 1.69 20.18 -6.71
CA HIS A 121 0.76 21.31 -6.89
C HIS A 121 -0.60 21.08 -6.23
N PHE A 122 -1.10 19.85 -6.31
CA PHE A 122 -2.38 19.49 -5.68
C PHE A 122 -2.35 19.64 -4.15
N PHE A 123 -1.28 19.20 -3.50
CA PHE A 123 -1.19 19.27 -2.03
C PHE A 123 -0.72 20.65 -1.50
N SER A 124 -0.10 21.49 -2.33
CA SER A 124 0.39 22.82 -1.95
C SER A 124 -0.62 23.94 -2.25
N GLU A 125 -0.94 24.16 -3.53
CA GLU A 125 -1.65 25.35 -4.02
C GLU A 125 -3.15 25.11 -4.18
N VAL A 126 -3.55 23.92 -4.62
CA VAL A 126 -4.97 23.57 -4.79
C VAL A 126 -5.67 23.34 -3.44
N ASN A 127 -4.89 22.98 -2.42
CA ASN A 127 -5.39 22.69 -1.09
C ASN A 127 -5.73 23.96 -0.31
N GLN A 128 -7.02 24.27 -0.26
CA GLN A 128 -7.52 25.47 0.40
C GLN A 128 -8.15 25.15 1.76
N ALA A 129 -8.10 26.13 2.67
CA ALA A 129 -8.92 26.10 3.87
C ALA A 129 -10.39 26.24 3.47
N ILE A 130 -11.25 25.48 4.13
CA ILE A 130 -12.70 25.57 3.97
C ILE A 130 -13.23 26.34 5.16
N GLU A 131 -13.89 27.47 4.88
CA GLU A 131 -14.57 28.23 5.92
C GLU A 131 -15.75 27.42 6.46
N VAL A 132 -15.78 27.30 7.78
CA VAL A 132 -16.80 26.57 8.52
C VAL A 132 -17.17 27.36 9.77
N ASP A 133 -18.43 27.28 10.19
CA ASP A 133 -18.88 27.80 11.48
C ASP A 133 -18.19 27.02 12.62
N GLU A 134 -17.11 27.58 13.19
CA GLU A 134 -16.33 26.94 14.26
C GLU A 134 -17.21 26.54 15.46
N PRO A 135 -18.07 27.42 16.03
CA PRO A 135 -18.99 27.03 17.09
C PRO A 135 -19.88 25.82 16.77
N ARG A 136 -20.46 25.78 15.57
CA ARG A 136 -21.31 24.66 15.14
C ARG A 136 -20.49 23.38 14.93
N LEU A 137 -19.30 23.50 14.36
CA LEU A 137 -18.38 22.38 14.16
C LEU A 137 -17.96 21.79 15.50
N THR A 138 -17.56 22.61 16.47
CA THR A 138 -17.15 22.16 17.81
C THR A 138 -18.26 21.34 18.49
N ARG A 139 -19.50 21.84 18.50
CA ARG A 139 -20.65 21.11 19.09
C ARG A 139 -20.91 19.79 18.38
N THR A 140 -20.84 19.78 17.05
CA THR A 140 -21.00 18.54 16.25
C THR A 140 -19.91 17.52 16.59
N LEU A 141 -18.66 17.95 16.69
CA LEU A 141 -17.54 17.07 17.05
C LEU A 141 -17.64 16.57 18.49
N GLU A 142 -18.11 17.38 19.43
CA GLU A 142 -18.36 16.97 20.83
C GLU A 142 -19.46 15.90 20.92
N ALA A 143 -20.51 16.00 20.10
CA ALA A 143 -21.58 15.00 20.08
C ALA A 143 -21.13 13.66 19.47
N LEU A 144 -20.23 13.69 18.48
CA LEU A 144 -19.81 12.49 17.73
C LEU A 144 -18.62 11.76 18.35
N PHE A 145 -17.75 12.48 19.07
CA PHE A 145 -16.55 11.91 19.68
C PHE A 145 -16.68 11.93 21.21
N PRO A 146 -16.70 10.76 21.87
CA PRO A 146 -16.79 10.71 23.32
C PRO A 146 -15.59 11.41 23.97
N PRO A 147 -15.75 11.96 25.19
CA PRO A 147 -14.66 12.56 25.94
C PRO A 147 -13.56 11.52 26.17
N ALA A 148 -12.31 11.93 26.00
CA ALA A 148 -11.14 11.09 26.18
C ALA A 148 -10.18 11.75 27.19
N GLU A 149 -9.45 10.93 27.93
CA GLU A 149 -8.31 11.40 28.72
C GLU A 149 -7.17 11.77 27.76
N GLY A 150 -6.89 13.07 27.66
CA GLY A 150 -5.89 13.63 26.75
C GLY A 150 -6.41 13.92 25.34
N VAL A 151 -5.48 14.09 24.38
CA VAL A 151 -5.81 14.49 23.01
C VAL A 151 -6.46 13.34 22.25
N ASN A 152 -7.72 13.51 21.83
CA ASN A 152 -8.40 12.59 20.93
C ASN A 152 -7.98 12.84 19.48
N TRP A 153 -6.94 12.13 19.01
CA TRP A 153 -6.43 12.25 17.64
C TRP A 153 -7.46 11.92 16.55
N GLN A 154 -8.50 11.12 16.84
CA GLN A 154 -9.60 10.89 15.89
C GLN A 154 -10.47 12.15 15.73
N LYS A 155 -10.74 12.86 16.83
CA LYS A 155 -11.45 14.16 16.80
C LYS A 155 -10.64 15.21 16.05
N VAL A 156 -9.32 15.24 16.26
CA VAL A 156 -8.38 16.11 15.52
C VAL A 156 -8.40 15.79 14.03
N ALA A 157 -8.32 14.52 13.64
CA ALA A 157 -8.36 14.10 12.25
C ALA A 157 -9.65 14.52 11.55
N ALA A 158 -10.79 14.39 12.23
CA ALA A 158 -12.07 14.86 11.71
C ALA A 158 -12.09 16.40 11.55
N ALA A 159 -11.61 17.15 12.54
CA ALA A 159 -11.51 18.62 12.45
C ALA A 159 -10.61 19.06 11.30
N VAL A 160 -9.46 18.38 11.08
CA VAL A 160 -8.56 18.64 9.96
C VAL A 160 -9.27 18.43 8.62
N ALA A 161 -9.91 17.28 8.45
CA ALA A 161 -10.62 16.93 7.21
C ALA A 161 -11.89 17.77 6.96
N LEU A 162 -12.49 18.37 8.00
CA LEU A 162 -13.65 19.25 7.83
C LEU A 162 -13.27 20.67 7.41
N THR A 163 -12.04 21.09 7.71
CA THR A 163 -11.55 22.48 7.50
C THR A 163 -10.52 22.59 6.38
N ARG A 164 -10.12 21.47 5.77
CA ARG A 164 -9.24 21.43 4.59
C ARG A 164 -9.92 20.73 3.43
N ARG A 165 -9.68 21.21 2.21
CA ARG A 165 -10.19 20.57 0.99
C ARG A 165 -9.53 19.22 0.73
N ILE A 166 -8.23 19.13 0.95
CA ILE A 166 -7.47 17.90 0.79
C ILE A 166 -6.89 17.55 2.15
N SER A 167 -7.10 16.32 2.59
CA SER A 167 -6.59 15.86 3.87
C SER A 167 -6.11 14.42 3.80
N VAL A 168 -5.11 14.10 4.63
CA VAL A 168 -4.56 12.75 4.76
C VAL A 168 -4.62 12.34 6.23
N ILE A 169 -5.30 11.24 6.50
CA ILE A 169 -5.36 10.62 7.82
C ILE A 169 -4.52 9.35 7.77
N SER A 170 -3.33 9.44 8.36
CA SER A 170 -2.41 8.32 8.48
C SER A 170 -2.58 7.63 9.82
N GLY A 171 -2.41 6.31 9.87
CA GLY A 171 -2.37 5.57 11.13
C GLY A 171 -2.17 4.08 10.92
N GLY A 172 -1.55 3.43 11.89
CA GLY A 172 -1.34 1.98 11.86
C GLY A 172 -2.65 1.18 11.85
N PRO A 173 -2.59 -0.15 11.67
CA PRO A 173 -3.78 -1.00 11.74
C PRO A 173 -4.39 -0.98 13.15
N GLY A 174 -5.72 -0.96 13.23
CA GLY A 174 -6.43 -0.90 14.53
C GLY A 174 -6.49 0.49 15.20
N THR A 175 -6.00 1.55 14.56
CA THR A 175 -6.10 2.94 15.08
C THR A 175 -7.50 3.58 14.93
N GLY A 176 -8.44 2.84 14.34
CA GLY A 176 -9.82 3.29 14.14
C GLY A 176 -9.99 4.31 13.00
N LYS A 177 -9.17 4.23 11.94
CA LYS A 177 -9.31 5.05 10.72
C LYS A 177 -10.74 5.02 10.17
N THR A 178 -11.31 3.83 9.96
CA THR A 178 -12.66 3.66 9.41
C THR A 178 -13.74 4.25 10.33
N THR A 179 -13.63 4.08 11.64
CA THR A 179 -14.57 4.68 12.62
C THR A 179 -14.43 6.21 12.66
N THR A 180 -13.21 6.72 12.52
CA THR A 180 -12.95 8.17 12.41
C THR A 180 -13.63 8.75 11.18
N VAL A 181 -13.55 8.04 10.04
CA VAL A 181 -14.19 8.42 8.79
C VAL A 181 -15.70 8.36 8.88
N ALA A 182 -16.27 7.35 9.54
CA ALA A 182 -17.71 7.27 9.79
C ALA A 182 -18.22 8.52 10.51
N ARG A 183 -17.54 8.93 11.60
CA ARG A 183 -17.87 10.14 12.35
C ARG A 183 -17.62 11.42 11.55
N LEU A 184 -16.56 11.47 10.75
CA LEU A 184 -16.28 12.58 9.84
C LEU A 184 -17.39 12.77 8.80
N LEU A 185 -17.84 11.70 8.15
CA LEU A 185 -18.93 11.74 7.18
C LEU A 185 -20.26 12.13 7.85
N ALA A 186 -20.51 11.62 9.06
CA ALA A 186 -21.66 12.02 9.86
C ALA A 186 -21.64 13.53 10.17
N ALA A 187 -20.50 14.07 10.59
CA ALA A 187 -20.33 15.51 10.83
C ALA A 187 -20.57 16.33 9.55
N LEU A 188 -20.01 15.89 8.42
CA LEU A 188 -20.15 16.58 7.13
C LEU A 188 -21.63 16.66 6.70
N ILE A 189 -22.38 15.57 6.88
CA ILE A 189 -23.81 15.52 6.57
C ILE A 189 -24.65 16.36 7.54
N GLN A 190 -24.30 16.38 8.83
CA GLN A 190 -24.99 17.21 9.85
C GLN A 190 -24.72 18.72 9.65
N MET A 191 -23.58 19.07 9.05
CA MET A 191 -23.22 20.44 8.75
C MET A 191 -23.78 20.94 7.40
N ALA A 192 -24.09 20.04 6.47
CA ALA A 192 -24.71 20.40 5.19
C ALA A 192 -26.21 20.67 5.37
N ASP A 193 -26.61 21.96 5.43
CA ASP A 193 -27.98 22.46 5.62
C ASP A 193 -28.92 22.19 4.43
N GLY A 194 -29.14 20.91 4.11
CA GLY A 194 -30.02 20.49 3.01
C GLY A 194 -29.37 20.49 1.63
N GLU A 195 -28.12 20.94 1.50
CA GLU A 195 -27.34 20.80 0.27
C GLU A 195 -27.11 19.32 -0.08
N ARG A 196 -27.21 18.98 -1.37
CA ARG A 196 -26.91 17.63 -1.86
C ARG A 196 -25.39 17.41 -1.82
N CYS A 197 -24.91 16.80 -0.74
CA CYS A 197 -23.53 16.32 -0.64
C CYS A 197 -23.37 14.91 -1.23
N ARG A 198 -22.76 14.81 -2.42
CA ARG A 198 -22.48 13.54 -3.11
C ARG A 198 -21.14 12.98 -2.62
N ILE A 199 -21.23 12.00 -1.72
CA ILE A 199 -20.06 11.29 -1.20
C ILE A 199 -19.75 10.08 -2.09
N ARG A 200 -18.49 9.88 -2.42
CA ARG A 200 -17.98 8.67 -3.07
C ARG A 200 -16.89 8.03 -2.23
N LEU A 201 -16.90 6.70 -2.19
CA LEU A 201 -15.91 5.89 -1.49
C LEU A 201 -15.11 5.10 -2.53
N ALA A 202 -13.80 5.08 -2.37
CA ALA A 202 -12.92 4.33 -3.25
C ALA A 202 -11.77 3.67 -2.51
N ALA A 203 -11.21 2.63 -3.11
CA ALA A 203 -9.95 2.03 -2.70
C ALA A 203 -9.17 1.53 -3.92
N PRO A 204 -7.85 1.30 -3.82
CA PRO A 204 -7.04 0.82 -4.95
C PRO A 204 -7.44 -0.59 -5.43
N THR A 205 -7.87 -1.46 -4.51
CA THR A 205 -8.21 -2.86 -4.81
C THR A 205 -9.67 -3.18 -4.49
N GLY A 206 -10.23 -4.20 -5.16
CA GLY A 206 -11.61 -4.64 -4.94
C GLY A 206 -11.85 -5.11 -3.51
N LYS A 207 -10.88 -5.85 -2.94
CA LYS A 207 -10.92 -6.32 -1.54
C LYS A 207 -10.93 -5.17 -0.53
N ALA A 208 -10.10 -4.14 -0.73
CA ALA A 208 -10.10 -2.96 0.12
C ALA A 208 -11.43 -2.19 0.01
N ALA A 209 -11.99 -2.06 -1.20
CA ALA A 209 -13.29 -1.42 -1.40
C ALA A 209 -14.42 -2.19 -0.69
N ALA A 210 -14.48 -3.52 -0.85
CA ALA A 210 -15.44 -4.38 -0.17
C ALA A 210 -15.35 -4.26 1.36
N ARG A 211 -14.13 -4.25 1.91
CA ARG A 211 -13.90 -4.07 3.34
C ARG A 211 -14.32 -2.69 3.82
N LEU A 212 -14.04 -1.64 3.05
CA LEU A 212 -14.45 -0.27 3.35
C LEU A 212 -15.98 -0.18 3.42
N THR A 213 -16.70 -0.77 2.45
CA THR A 213 -18.17 -0.88 2.46
C THR A 213 -18.67 -1.53 3.76
N ALA A 214 -18.18 -2.74 4.08
CA ALA A 214 -18.65 -3.47 5.26
C ALA A 214 -18.35 -2.74 6.58
N SER A 215 -17.13 -2.24 6.72
CA SER A 215 -16.66 -1.61 7.97
C SER A 215 -17.32 -0.25 8.20
N LEU A 216 -17.48 0.55 7.15
CA LEU A 216 -18.13 1.84 7.22
C LEU A 216 -19.64 1.68 7.46
N GLY A 217 -20.27 0.73 6.76
CA GLY A 217 -21.69 0.40 6.96
C GLY A 217 -22.01 -0.01 8.40
N ALA A 218 -21.15 -0.83 9.01
CA ALA A 218 -21.30 -1.20 10.42
C ALA A 218 -21.15 0.02 11.36
N ALA A 219 -20.08 0.81 11.18
CA ALA A 219 -19.81 1.98 12.02
C ALA A 219 -20.88 3.07 11.92
N LEU A 220 -21.50 3.24 10.76
CA LEU A 220 -22.56 4.23 10.55
C LEU A 220 -23.89 3.85 11.20
N ARG A 221 -24.18 2.55 11.35
CA ARG A 221 -25.41 2.08 12.03
C ARG A 221 -25.42 2.43 13.51
N GLU A 222 -24.25 2.54 14.13
CA GLU A 222 -24.08 2.90 15.54
C GLU A 222 -24.21 4.41 15.80
N LEU A 223 -24.13 5.25 14.75
CA LEU A 223 -24.15 6.70 14.91
C LEU A 223 -25.59 7.27 14.95
N PRO A 224 -25.81 8.36 15.71
CA PRO A 224 -27.12 9.00 15.84
C PRO A 224 -27.46 9.83 14.59
N LEU A 225 -27.74 9.13 13.48
CA LEU A 225 -28.16 9.72 12.21
C LEU A 225 -29.64 9.44 11.94
N THR A 226 -30.34 10.45 11.44
CA THR A 226 -31.71 10.29 10.91
C THR A 226 -31.70 9.46 9.61
N ASP A 227 -32.85 8.89 9.25
CA ASP A 227 -32.94 8.05 8.03
C ASP A 227 -32.66 8.84 6.74
N GLU A 228 -33.00 10.13 6.70
CA GLU A 228 -32.64 11.00 5.58
C GLU A 228 -31.13 11.21 5.47
N GLN A 229 -30.43 11.35 6.59
CA GLN A 229 -28.98 11.50 6.62
C GLN A 229 -28.28 10.21 6.21
N LYS A 230 -28.80 9.05 6.66
CA LYS A 230 -28.27 7.73 6.25
C LYS A 230 -28.34 7.53 4.74
N LYS A 231 -29.44 7.93 4.09
CA LYS A 231 -29.60 7.85 2.62
C LYS A 231 -28.61 8.70 1.82
N ARG A 232 -27.96 9.70 2.44
CA ARG A 232 -26.94 10.53 1.79
C ARG A 232 -25.56 9.88 1.79
N ILE A 233 -25.36 8.85 2.59
CA ILE A 233 -24.09 8.11 2.64
C ILE A 233 -24.15 6.98 1.60
N PRO A 234 -23.12 6.83 0.75
CA PRO A 234 -23.07 5.74 -0.20
C PRO A 234 -23.00 4.38 0.51
N ASP A 235 -23.81 3.43 0.02
CA ASP A 235 -23.79 2.05 0.49
C ASP A 235 -22.54 1.29 0.02
N ASP A 236 -21.98 1.66 -1.15
CA ASP A 236 -20.90 0.92 -1.79
C ASP A 236 -19.66 1.78 -2.09
N ALA A 237 -18.50 1.21 -1.81
CA ALA A 237 -17.21 1.66 -2.33
C ALA A 237 -16.86 0.97 -3.65
N SER A 238 -16.06 1.65 -4.47
CA SER A 238 -15.59 1.14 -5.76
C SER A 238 -14.07 1.12 -5.85
N THR A 239 -13.50 0.41 -6.82
CA THR A 239 -12.05 0.53 -7.08
C THR A 239 -11.75 1.87 -7.75
N LEU A 240 -10.55 2.43 -7.55
CA LEU A 240 -10.12 3.66 -8.22
C LEU A 240 -10.24 3.55 -9.75
N HIS A 241 -9.87 2.41 -10.33
CA HIS A 241 -10.03 2.13 -11.76
C HIS A 241 -11.49 2.20 -12.21
N ARG A 242 -12.43 1.67 -11.41
CA ARG A 242 -13.87 1.71 -11.71
C ARG A 242 -14.42 3.12 -11.54
N LEU A 243 -13.99 3.85 -10.52
CA LEU A 243 -14.38 5.24 -10.27
C LEU A 243 -13.97 6.14 -11.45
N LEU A 244 -12.73 6.01 -11.93
CA LEU A 244 -12.20 6.78 -13.06
C LEU A 244 -12.71 6.30 -14.43
N GLY A 245 -13.41 5.16 -14.47
CA GLY A 245 -13.94 4.57 -15.69
C GLY A 245 -12.84 4.09 -16.64
N ALA A 246 -11.88 3.31 -16.12
CA ALA A 246 -10.84 2.69 -16.92
C ALA A 246 -11.43 1.74 -17.98
N GLN A 247 -11.01 1.91 -19.23
CA GLN A 247 -11.50 1.10 -20.34
C GLN A 247 -10.60 -0.14 -20.55
N PRO A 248 -11.18 -1.36 -20.64
CA PRO A 248 -10.39 -2.57 -20.90
C PRO A 248 -9.56 -2.44 -22.19
N GLY A 249 -8.28 -2.79 -22.13
CA GLY A 249 -7.37 -2.73 -23.28
C GLY A 249 -6.90 -1.32 -23.67
N SER A 250 -7.24 -0.29 -22.89
CA SER A 250 -6.80 1.09 -23.13
C SER A 250 -6.25 1.72 -21.86
N GLN A 251 -5.32 2.66 -22.03
CA GLN A 251 -4.85 3.53 -20.95
C GLN A 251 -5.76 4.74 -20.72
N ARG A 252 -6.81 4.89 -21.53
CA ARG A 252 -7.77 6.00 -21.41
C ARG A 252 -8.71 5.78 -20.23
N LEU A 253 -8.93 6.86 -19.50
CA LEU A 253 -9.91 6.96 -18.44
C LEU A 253 -11.10 7.79 -18.94
N ARG A 254 -12.31 7.42 -18.52
CA ARG A 254 -13.51 8.22 -18.82
C ARG A 254 -13.47 9.56 -18.11
N HIS A 255 -12.97 9.58 -16.89
CA HIS A 255 -12.84 10.79 -16.08
C HIS A 255 -11.40 11.28 -16.08
N HIS A 256 -11.26 12.58 -16.33
CA HIS A 256 -10.00 13.31 -16.52
C HIS A 256 -10.30 14.82 -16.42
N ALA A 257 -9.31 15.70 -16.61
CA ALA A 257 -9.50 17.15 -16.47
C ALA A 257 -10.66 17.72 -17.31
N GLY A 258 -10.81 17.26 -18.56
CA GLY A 258 -11.94 17.64 -19.43
C GLY A 258 -13.30 16.98 -19.11
N ASN A 259 -13.36 16.00 -18.20
CA ASN A 259 -14.60 15.35 -17.77
C ASN A 259 -14.49 14.93 -16.28
N PRO A 260 -14.60 15.90 -15.35
CA PRO A 260 -14.40 15.64 -13.93
C PRO A 260 -15.41 14.66 -13.34
N LEU A 261 -15.09 14.11 -12.18
CA LEU A 261 -15.99 13.28 -11.39
C LEU A 261 -17.15 14.13 -10.83
N HIS A 262 -18.35 13.54 -10.80
CA HIS A 262 -19.53 14.18 -10.24
C HIS A 262 -19.67 13.84 -8.75
N LEU A 263 -18.84 14.46 -7.92
CA LEU A 263 -18.80 14.26 -6.47
C LEU A 263 -18.46 15.56 -5.75
N ASP A 264 -18.87 15.64 -4.48
CA ASP A 264 -18.52 16.76 -3.60
C ASP A 264 -17.47 16.31 -2.57
N VAL A 265 -17.50 15.03 -2.17
CA VAL A 265 -16.54 14.42 -1.24
C VAL A 265 -16.09 13.06 -1.78
N LEU A 266 -14.78 12.84 -1.83
CA LEU A 266 -14.17 11.56 -2.13
C LEU A 266 -13.37 11.06 -0.93
N VAL A 267 -13.67 9.85 -0.46
CA VAL A 267 -12.83 9.15 0.53
C VAL A 267 -12.09 8.03 -0.18
N VAL A 268 -10.77 8.01 -0.06
CA VAL A 268 -9.92 6.96 -0.62
C VAL A 268 -9.22 6.21 0.50
N ASP A 269 -9.57 4.94 0.70
CA ASP A 269 -8.94 4.07 1.70
C ASP A 269 -7.75 3.28 1.12
N GLU A 270 -6.87 2.80 1.99
CA GLU A 270 -5.62 2.12 1.64
C GLU A 270 -4.74 2.91 0.65
N ALA A 271 -4.62 4.21 0.88
CA ALA A 271 -3.87 5.15 0.05
C ALA A 271 -2.36 4.83 -0.04
N SER A 272 -1.82 3.99 0.85
CA SER A 272 -0.46 3.46 0.79
C SER A 272 -0.19 2.65 -0.48
N MET A 273 -1.24 2.05 -1.07
CA MET A 273 -1.14 1.29 -2.32
C MET A 273 -1.26 2.18 -3.58
N ILE A 274 -1.50 3.49 -3.45
CA ILE A 274 -1.62 4.40 -4.61
C ILE A 274 -0.22 4.80 -5.08
N ASP A 275 0.10 4.45 -6.31
CA ASP A 275 1.31 4.88 -6.99
C ASP A 275 1.19 6.30 -7.57
N LEU A 276 2.32 6.84 -8.03
CA LEU A 276 2.38 8.20 -8.56
C LEU A 276 1.50 8.41 -9.81
N PRO A 277 1.50 7.52 -10.83
CA PRO A 277 0.63 7.66 -12.00
C PRO A 277 -0.86 7.65 -11.67
N MET A 278 -1.31 6.74 -10.80
CA MET A 278 -2.72 6.66 -10.38
C MET A 278 -3.12 7.89 -9.58
N MET A 279 -2.25 8.40 -8.70
CA MET A 279 -2.51 9.63 -7.96
C MET A 279 -2.69 10.82 -8.91
N SER A 280 -1.79 11.01 -9.87
CA SER A 280 -1.90 12.11 -10.84
C SER A 280 -3.19 12.00 -11.66
N ARG A 281 -3.54 10.81 -12.15
CA ARG A 281 -4.79 10.58 -12.90
C ARG A 281 -6.03 10.82 -12.06
N LEU A 282 -5.97 10.48 -10.76
CA LEU A 282 -7.05 10.77 -9.83
C LEU A 282 -7.21 12.28 -9.66
N ILE A 283 -6.12 13.00 -9.45
CA ILE A 283 -6.09 14.46 -9.29
C ILE A 283 -6.74 15.15 -10.50
N ASP A 284 -6.35 14.77 -11.72
CA ASP A 284 -6.91 15.33 -12.95
C ASP A 284 -8.43 15.14 -13.05
N ALA A 285 -8.96 14.07 -12.47
CA ALA A 285 -10.39 13.76 -12.51
C ALA A 285 -11.21 14.48 -11.43
N LEU A 286 -10.59 15.19 -10.48
CA LEU A 286 -11.29 15.84 -9.38
C LEU A 286 -11.93 17.17 -9.81
N PRO A 287 -13.18 17.45 -9.42
CA PRO A 287 -13.77 18.76 -9.65
C PRO A 287 -13.15 19.84 -8.75
N PRO A 288 -13.14 21.13 -9.16
CA PRO A 288 -12.57 22.23 -8.37
C PRO A 288 -13.19 22.44 -6.99
N HIS A 289 -14.43 22.00 -6.75
CA HIS A 289 -15.09 22.06 -5.44
C HIS A 289 -14.93 20.77 -4.63
N GLY A 290 -14.42 19.69 -5.25
CA GLY A 290 -14.36 18.37 -4.63
C GLY A 290 -13.39 18.34 -3.46
N ARG A 291 -13.86 17.83 -2.31
CA ARG A 291 -13.06 17.53 -1.13
C ARG A 291 -12.53 16.10 -1.20
N VAL A 292 -11.29 15.87 -0.80
CA VAL A 292 -10.67 14.54 -0.82
C VAL A 292 -10.04 14.20 0.52
N ILE A 293 -10.32 12.99 1.00
CA ILE A 293 -9.79 12.44 2.24
C ILE A 293 -9.07 11.14 1.93
N PHE A 294 -7.75 11.11 2.09
CA PHE A 294 -6.94 9.91 1.94
C PHE A 294 -6.75 9.24 3.30
N LEU A 295 -6.95 7.93 3.34
CA LEU A 295 -6.72 7.10 4.52
C LEU A 295 -5.64 6.09 4.19
N GLY A 296 -4.68 5.93 5.08
CA GLY A 296 -3.63 4.96 4.87
C GLY A 296 -2.72 4.82 6.06
N ASP A 297 -1.64 4.09 5.84
CA ASP A 297 -0.61 3.85 6.82
C ASP A 297 0.73 4.17 6.17
N ARG A 298 1.45 5.13 6.73
CA ARG A 298 2.73 5.58 6.18
C ARG A 298 3.84 4.52 6.28
N ASP A 299 3.69 3.61 7.25
CA ASP A 299 4.71 2.61 7.56
C ASP A 299 4.42 1.26 6.86
N GLN A 300 3.27 1.15 6.18
CA GLN A 300 2.95 -0.01 5.34
C GLN A 300 3.78 -0.03 4.06
N LEU A 301 3.89 -1.24 3.52
CA LEU A 301 4.53 -1.50 2.24
C LEU A 301 3.93 -0.61 1.14
N ALA A 302 4.80 0.11 0.43
CA ALA A 302 4.41 1.01 -0.64
C ALA A 302 3.73 0.27 -1.81
N SER A 303 3.11 1.03 -2.72
CA SER A 303 2.52 0.52 -3.96
C SER A 303 3.50 -0.35 -4.76
N VAL A 304 3.04 -1.24 -5.64
CA VAL A 304 3.99 -2.06 -6.45
C VAL A 304 4.65 -1.23 -7.57
N GLU A 305 3.91 -0.30 -8.16
CA GLU A 305 4.42 0.61 -9.21
C GLU A 305 5.25 1.77 -8.62
N ALA A 306 5.82 2.60 -9.49
CA ALA A 306 6.76 3.64 -9.08
C ALA A 306 6.17 4.74 -8.20
N GLY A 307 6.97 5.17 -7.22
CA GLY A 307 6.65 6.23 -6.26
C GLY A 307 6.09 5.74 -4.93
N ALA A 308 6.39 6.46 -3.85
CA ALA A 308 5.82 6.24 -2.52
C ALA A 308 5.07 7.49 -2.05
N VAL A 309 4.02 7.87 -2.80
CA VAL A 309 3.34 9.17 -2.62
C VAL A 309 2.90 9.41 -1.17
N LEU A 310 2.20 8.46 -0.56
CA LEU A 310 1.74 8.62 0.83
C LEU A 310 2.91 8.71 1.82
N GLY A 311 3.97 7.92 1.60
CA GLY A 311 5.15 7.91 2.46
C GLY A 311 5.89 9.25 2.45
N ASP A 312 6.09 9.82 1.26
CA ASP A 312 6.75 11.11 1.08
C ASP A 312 5.92 12.25 1.67
N ILE A 313 4.61 12.24 1.44
CA ILE A 313 3.67 13.21 2.02
C ILE A 313 3.65 13.12 3.55
N CYS A 314 3.54 11.91 4.09
CA CYS A 314 3.46 11.70 5.54
C CYS A 314 4.80 11.88 6.25
N ALA A 315 5.91 12.09 5.55
CA ALA A 315 7.19 12.40 6.19
C ALA A 315 7.12 13.73 6.97
N PHE A 316 6.40 14.72 6.42
CA PHE A 316 6.18 16.05 6.99
C PHE A 316 5.26 16.07 8.22
N VAL A 317 4.56 14.97 8.51
CA VAL A 317 3.71 14.89 9.72
C VAL A 317 4.52 14.98 11.01
N ASN A 318 5.80 14.58 10.96
CA ASN A 318 6.70 14.63 12.11
C ASN A 318 7.05 16.06 12.51
N ASP A 319 6.96 17.01 11.57
CA ASP A 319 7.19 18.43 11.85
C ASP A 319 6.02 19.06 12.59
N GLY A 320 4.89 18.36 12.74
CA GLY A 320 3.68 18.83 13.42
C GLY A 320 2.92 19.92 12.65
N PHE A 321 1.78 20.34 13.21
CA PHE A 321 0.96 21.42 12.67
C PHE A 321 1.66 22.78 12.79
N THR A 322 1.32 23.73 11.92
CA THR A 322 1.77 25.11 12.11
C THR A 322 1.20 25.70 13.42
N PRO A 323 1.87 26.71 14.03
CA PRO A 323 1.41 27.28 15.31
C PRO A 323 -0.01 27.86 15.27
N GLU A 324 -0.40 28.49 14.16
CA GLU A 324 -1.75 29.02 13.97
C GLU A 324 -2.78 27.89 13.87
N ARG A 325 -2.45 26.85 13.09
CA ARG A 325 -3.32 25.68 12.92
C ARG A 325 -3.51 24.91 14.21
N ALA A 326 -2.44 24.71 14.99
CA ALA A 326 -2.52 24.05 16.29
C ALA A 326 -3.47 24.80 17.24
N LYS A 327 -3.43 26.13 17.27
CA LYS A 327 -4.37 26.95 18.05
C LYS A 327 -5.81 26.79 17.56
N GLN A 328 -6.03 26.83 16.25
CA GLN A 328 -7.36 26.63 15.67
C GLN A 328 -7.92 25.24 16.03
N LEU A 329 -7.15 24.18 15.81
CA LEU A 329 -7.55 22.82 16.15
C LEU A 329 -7.78 22.66 17.66
N SER A 330 -7.02 23.37 18.49
CA SER A 330 -7.26 23.38 19.93
C SER A 330 -8.62 23.97 20.31
N ARG A 331 -9.05 25.05 19.63
CA ARG A 331 -10.40 25.63 19.80
C ARG A 331 -11.49 24.67 19.31
N LEU A 332 -11.29 24.04 18.16
CA LEU A 332 -12.27 23.13 17.54
C LEU A 332 -12.45 21.82 18.32
N THR A 333 -11.36 21.31 18.90
CA THR A 333 -11.37 20.02 19.59
C THR A 333 -11.55 20.13 21.10
N GLY A 334 -11.33 21.32 21.68
CA GLY A 334 -11.36 21.54 23.13
C GLY A 334 -10.18 20.91 23.86
N SER A 335 -9.07 20.65 23.18
CA SER A 335 -7.86 20.03 23.75
C SER A 335 -6.60 20.74 23.24
N PRO A 336 -5.55 20.92 24.05
CA PRO A 336 -4.33 21.58 23.61
C PRO A 336 -3.58 20.70 22.60
N ILE A 337 -3.51 21.16 21.35
CA ILE A 337 -2.79 20.47 20.26
C ILE A 337 -1.35 21.00 20.20
N PRO A 338 -0.34 20.12 20.14
CA PRO A 338 1.05 20.55 20.02
C PRO A 338 1.30 21.25 18.68
N ALA A 339 2.05 22.35 18.72
CA ALA A 339 2.52 23.07 17.55
C ALA A 339 3.92 22.61 17.15
N GLY A 340 4.12 22.45 15.86
CA GLY A 340 5.43 22.26 15.24
C GLY A 340 6.22 23.56 15.11
N ALA A 341 7.54 23.45 14.99
CA ALA A 341 8.39 24.60 14.70
C ALA A 341 8.32 24.98 13.20
N GLY A 342 8.47 26.27 12.89
CA GLY A 342 8.58 26.79 11.51
C GLY A 342 7.31 26.75 10.66
N THR A 343 7.39 27.32 9.46
CA THR A 343 6.27 27.47 8.50
C THR A 343 6.52 26.79 7.15
N GLN A 344 7.60 26.01 7.02
CA GLN A 344 7.87 25.22 5.81
C GLN A 344 6.70 24.26 5.54
N ALA A 345 6.34 24.10 4.27
CA ALA A 345 5.26 23.25 3.78
C ALA A 345 3.94 23.40 4.57
N ALA A 346 3.56 24.63 4.96
CA ALA A 346 2.40 24.91 5.83
C ALA A 346 1.10 24.25 5.34
N SER A 347 0.74 24.44 4.05
CA SER A 347 -0.47 23.86 3.46
C SER A 347 -0.52 22.33 3.57
N LEU A 348 0.64 21.69 3.39
CA LEU A 348 0.79 20.24 3.49
C LEU A 348 0.62 19.81 4.95
N ARG A 349 1.47 20.31 5.85
CA ARG A 349 1.49 19.94 7.29
C ARG A 349 0.14 20.11 7.95
N ASP A 350 -0.56 21.20 7.64
CA ASP A 350 -1.87 21.52 8.23
C ASP A 350 -3.03 20.63 7.76
N SER A 351 -2.75 19.76 6.80
CA SER A 351 -3.68 18.83 6.17
C SER A 351 -3.39 17.37 6.49
N LEU A 352 -2.31 17.11 7.23
CA LEU A 352 -1.91 15.78 7.67
C LEU A 352 -2.35 15.56 9.11
N CYS A 353 -2.91 14.39 9.40
CA CYS A 353 -3.16 13.96 10.77
C CYS A 353 -2.71 12.52 10.97
N LEU A 354 -1.97 12.25 12.04
CA LEU A 354 -1.50 10.92 12.42
C LEU A 354 -2.30 10.39 13.62
N LEU A 355 -2.97 9.25 13.43
CA LEU A 355 -3.62 8.52 14.52
C LEU A 355 -2.59 7.66 15.24
N GLN A 356 -2.32 8.00 16.50
CA GLN A 356 -1.25 7.36 17.29
C GLN A 356 -1.76 6.21 18.17
N LYS A 357 -3.03 6.24 18.60
CA LYS A 357 -3.59 5.25 19.52
C LYS A 357 -4.17 4.06 18.76
N SER A 358 -3.64 2.86 19.01
CA SER A 358 -4.26 1.62 18.56
C SER A 358 -5.31 1.16 19.58
N TYR A 359 -6.48 0.76 19.09
CA TYR A 359 -7.55 0.16 19.89
C TYR A 359 -7.60 -1.37 19.71
N ARG A 360 -6.90 -1.89 18.70
CA ARG A 360 -6.82 -3.34 18.42
C ARG A 360 -5.82 -4.05 19.32
N PHE A 361 -4.67 -3.41 19.53
CA PHE A 361 -3.57 -3.95 20.31
C PHE A 361 -3.40 -3.06 21.53
N GLY A 362 -3.66 -3.62 22.71
CA GLY A 362 -3.33 -2.95 23.96
C GLY A 362 -1.82 -2.82 24.15
N SER A 363 -1.40 -2.07 25.17
CA SER A 363 0.01 -1.94 25.54
C SER A 363 0.63 -3.29 25.98
N ASP A 364 -0.20 -4.26 26.31
CA ASP A 364 0.12 -5.63 26.72
C ASP A 364 0.24 -6.61 25.54
N SER A 365 -0.10 -6.21 24.31
CA SER A 365 0.04 -7.07 23.14
C SER A 365 1.46 -7.05 22.57
N GLY A 366 2.07 -8.22 22.46
CA GLY A 366 3.38 -8.42 21.84
C GLY A 366 3.38 -8.01 20.37
N ILE A 367 2.27 -8.20 19.64
CA ILE A 367 2.14 -7.77 18.22
C ILE A 367 2.31 -6.25 18.11
N GLY A 368 1.62 -5.48 18.96
CA GLY A 368 1.69 -4.02 18.96
C GLY A 368 3.10 -3.49 19.28
N GLN A 369 3.73 -4.05 20.31
CA GLN A 369 5.10 -3.69 20.69
C GLN A 369 6.12 -4.08 19.62
N LEU A 370 5.98 -5.27 19.03
CA LEU A 370 6.84 -5.75 17.95
C LEU A 370 6.72 -4.85 16.71
N ALA A 371 5.50 -4.50 16.31
CA ALA A 371 5.26 -3.61 15.18
C ALA A 371 5.89 -2.23 15.40
N ALA A 372 5.75 -1.66 16.60
CA ALA A 372 6.38 -0.38 16.96
C ALA A 372 7.91 -0.45 16.96
N ALA A 373 8.49 -1.54 17.46
CA ALA A 373 9.94 -1.76 17.45
C ALA A 373 10.49 -1.91 16.02
N ILE A 374 9.78 -2.64 15.15
CA ILE A 374 10.13 -2.77 13.73
C ILE A 374 10.12 -1.41 13.04
N ASN A 375 9.09 -0.58 13.24
CA ASN A 375 9.01 0.73 12.60
C ASN A 375 10.16 1.66 12.99
N ARG A 376 10.58 1.61 14.26
CA ARG A 376 11.74 2.37 14.75
C ARG A 376 13.07 1.85 14.19
N GLY A 377 13.10 0.67 13.58
CA GLY A 377 14.34 0.01 13.16
C GLY A 377 15.16 -0.51 14.35
N ASP A 378 14.53 -0.66 15.51
CA ASP A 378 15.21 -0.97 16.77
C ASP A 378 15.39 -2.49 16.94
N LYS A 379 16.59 -2.96 16.60
CA LYS A 379 16.96 -4.38 16.68
C LYS A 379 16.97 -4.89 18.12
N THR A 380 17.33 -4.05 19.10
CA THR A 380 17.39 -4.49 20.50
C THR A 380 15.99 -4.59 21.06
N ALA A 381 15.12 -3.62 20.79
CA ALA A 381 13.72 -3.67 21.19
C ALA A 381 13.00 -4.90 20.60
N VAL A 382 13.22 -5.25 19.33
CA VAL A 382 12.63 -6.46 18.74
C VAL A 382 13.08 -7.72 19.49
N LYS A 383 14.35 -7.83 19.89
CA LYS A 383 14.81 -8.97 20.70
C LYS A 383 14.18 -8.98 22.09
N THR A 384 14.10 -7.82 22.74
CA THR A 384 13.47 -7.69 24.06
C THR A 384 12.00 -8.11 24.03
N VAL A 385 11.25 -7.73 22.99
CA VAL A 385 9.84 -8.12 22.84
C VAL A 385 9.69 -9.64 22.76
N PHE A 386 10.55 -10.35 22.01
CA PHE A 386 10.53 -11.82 21.99
C PHE A 386 10.98 -12.46 23.31
N GLN A 387 11.83 -11.79 24.11
CA GLN A 387 12.28 -12.28 25.41
C GLN A 387 11.24 -12.13 26.51
N GLN A 388 10.31 -11.18 26.38
CA GLN A 388 9.23 -10.96 27.35
C GLN A 388 8.20 -12.10 27.37
N GLY A 389 8.21 -12.99 26.37
CA GLY A 389 7.41 -14.22 26.39
C GLY A 389 5.91 -14.00 26.28
N PHE A 390 5.47 -12.99 25.50
CA PHE A 390 4.05 -12.80 25.24
C PHE A 390 3.42 -14.04 24.59
N SER A 391 2.16 -14.32 24.93
CA SER A 391 1.42 -15.46 24.37
C SER A 391 0.93 -15.23 22.94
N ASP A 392 0.94 -13.99 22.45
CA ASP A 392 0.43 -13.62 21.13
C ASP A 392 1.50 -13.61 20.03
N ILE A 393 2.79 -13.72 20.37
CA ILE A 393 3.88 -13.78 19.39
C ILE A 393 4.81 -14.97 19.64
N GLU A 394 5.21 -15.63 18.56
CA GLU A 394 6.19 -16.70 18.60
C GLU A 394 7.25 -16.51 17.51
N LYS A 395 8.50 -16.83 17.83
CA LYS A 395 9.60 -16.85 16.87
C LYS A 395 10.21 -18.23 16.80
N ARG A 396 10.30 -18.77 15.58
CA ARG A 396 10.95 -20.04 15.27
C ARG A 396 12.16 -19.76 14.37
N THR A 397 13.28 -20.39 14.69
CA THR A 397 14.49 -20.30 13.86
C THR A 397 14.30 -21.16 12.61
N LEU A 398 14.74 -20.66 11.46
CA LEU A 398 14.66 -21.37 10.19
C LEU A 398 16.05 -21.40 9.53
N ARG A 399 16.85 -22.42 9.84
CA ARG A 399 18.23 -22.58 9.33
C ARG A 399 18.46 -23.89 8.61
N SER A 400 17.84 -24.95 9.09
CA SER A 400 18.03 -26.32 8.61
C SER A 400 16.78 -26.85 7.88
N SER A 401 16.95 -27.96 7.17
CA SER A 401 15.83 -28.70 6.58
C SER A 401 14.90 -29.28 7.64
N GLU A 402 15.41 -29.59 8.83
CA GLU A 402 14.61 -30.06 9.97
C GLU A 402 13.71 -28.94 10.51
N ASP A 403 14.24 -27.72 10.65
CA ASP A 403 13.46 -26.54 11.02
C ASP A 403 12.35 -26.26 10.00
N TYR A 404 12.65 -26.45 8.71
CA TYR A 404 11.67 -26.28 7.64
C TYR A 404 10.54 -27.33 7.71
N ALA A 405 10.88 -28.59 8.02
CA ALA A 405 9.88 -29.63 8.23
C ALA A 405 9.01 -29.31 9.46
N ALA A 406 9.61 -28.86 10.55
CA ALA A 406 8.88 -28.44 11.77
C ALA A 406 7.96 -27.24 11.50
N MET A 407 8.42 -26.25 10.71
CA MET A 407 7.58 -25.12 10.26
C MET A 407 6.37 -25.62 9.46
N LEU A 408 6.56 -26.57 8.53
CA LEU A 408 5.44 -27.13 7.78
C LEU A 408 4.46 -27.86 8.71
N ASP A 409 4.94 -28.60 9.70
CA ASP A 409 4.09 -29.28 10.67
C ASP A 409 3.28 -28.31 11.52
N GLU A 410 3.89 -27.24 12.01
CA GLU A 410 3.20 -26.17 12.75
C GLU A 410 2.20 -25.44 11.85
N ALA A 411 2.56 -25.19 10.59
CA ALA A 411 1.66 -24.58 9.62
C ALA A 411 0.43 -25.45 9.31
N LEU A 412 0.61 -26.77 9.23
CA LEU A 412 -0.49 -27.72 9.08
C LEU A 412 -1.41 -27.72 10.31
N ALA A 413 -0.84 -27.55 11.51
CA ALA A 413 -1.62 -27.45 12.75
C ALA A 413 -2.45 -26.16 12.79
N GLY A 414 -1.92 -25.05 12.26
CA GLY A 414 -2.68 -23.80 12.09
C GLY A 414 -3.96 -23.96 11.26
N TYR A 415 -3.95 -24.88 10.29
CA TYR A 415 -5.13 -25.21 9.47
C TYR A 415 -5.99 -26.35 10.02
N ASP A 416 -5.73 -26.91 11.22
CA ASP A 416 -6.46 -28.09 11.71
C ASP A 416 -7.96 -27.85 11.84
N ARG A 417 -8.37 -26.73 12.44
CA ARG A 417 -9.80 -26.36 12.55
C ARG A 417 -10.50 -26.33 11.19
N TYR A 418 -9.83 -25.76 10.18
CA TYR A 418 -10.34 -25.74 8.81
C TYR A 418 -10.47 -27.16 8.23
N LEU A 419 -9.44 -28.00 8.42
CA LEU A 419 -9.40 -29.37 7.91
C LEU A 419 -10.36 -30.33 8.64
N ASP A 420 -10.68 -30.06 9.90
CA ASP A 420 -11.69 -30.79 10.68
C ASP A 420 -13.10 -30.45 10.16
N LEU A 421 -13.41 -29.16 10.00
CA LEU A 421 -14.70 -28.71 9.44
C LEU A 421 -14.95 -29.21 8.02
N LEU A 422 -13.89 -29.34 7.21
CA LEU A 422 -13.98 -29.98 5.89
C LEU A 422 -14.39 -31.45 6.01
N ARG A 423 -13.78 -32.21 6.92
CA ARG A 423 -14.08 -33.64 7.13
C ARG A 423 -15.47 -33.87 7.70
N GLU A 424 -15.95 -32.97 8.54
CA GLU A 424 -17.30 -32.98 9.11
C GLU A 424 -18.39 -32.59 8.09
N GLY A 425 -18.01 -32.09 6.91
CA GLY A 425 -18.96 -31.65 5.89
C GLY A 425 -19.71 -30.39 6.28
N ALA A 426 -19.09 -29.50 7.06
CA ALA A 426 -19.71 -28.27 7.57
C ALA A 426 -20.18 -27.32 6.44
N ALA A 427 -20.98 -26.32 6.81
CA ALA A 427 -21.48 -25.32 5.88
C ALA A 427 -20.33 -24.50 5.24
N PRO A 428 -20.43 -24.11 3.95
CA PRO A 428 -19.35 -23.41 3.25
C PRO A 428 -18.90 -22.10 3.89
N ASP A 429 -19.82 -21.34 4.48
CA ASP A 429 -19.55 -20.09 5.18
C ASP A 429 -18.64 -20.30 6.40
N THR A 430 -18.96 -21.29 7.24
CA THR A 430 -18.14 -21.65 8.43
C THR A 430 -16.74 -22.10 8.02
N ILE A 431 -16.64 -22.86 6.92
CA ILE A 431 -15.36 -23.33 6.39
C ILE A 431 -14.51 -22.16 5.86
N ILE A 432 -15.13 -21.23 5.13
CA ILE A 432 -14.44 -20.02 4.64
C ILE A 432 -13.97 -19.13 5.79
N GLN A 433 -14.81 -18.97 6.83
CA GLN A 433 -14.41 -18.23 8.03
C GLN A 433 -13.23 -18.90 8.73
N ALA A 434 -13.29 -20.22 8.95
CA ALA A 434 -12.20 -20.98 9.57
C ALA A 434 -10.90 -20.91 8.76
N PHE A 435 -10.98 -20.82 7.43
CA PHE A 435 -9.78 -20.60 6.60
C PHE A 435 -9.15 -19.22 6.81
N ASN A 436 -9.96 -18.18 7.09
CA ASN A 436 -9.46 -16.84 7.37
C ASN A 436 -8.85 -16.70 8.79
N ASP A 437 -9.02 -17.68 9.65
CA ASP A 437 -8.44 -17.67 11.00
C ASP A 437 -6.92 -17.85 10.97
N TYR A 438 -6.36 -18.56 9.98
CA TYR A 438 -4.93 -18.81 9.86
C TYR A 438 -4.42 -18.52 8.44
N GLN A 439 -3.31 -17.79 8.31
CA GLN A 439 -2.71 -17.54 6.99
C GLN A 439 -1.18 -17.52 7.02
N LEU A 440 -0.58 -18.16 6.01
CA LEU A 440 0.86 -18.12 5.76
C LEU A 440 1.21 -16.95 4.82
N LEU A 441 2.14 -16.12 5.28
CA LEU A 441 2.66 -14.97 4.56
C LEU A 441 4.12 -15.20 4.20
N CYS A 442 4.49 -14.95 2.95
CA CYS A 442 5.88 -15.01 2.51
C CYS A 442 6.28 -13.77 1.70
N ALA A 443 7.59 -13.50 1.64
CA ALA A 443 8.10 -12.36 0.88
C ALA A 443 8.20 -12.65 -0.64
N LEU A 444 8.53 -13.89 -1.00
CA LEU A 444 8.88 -14.27 -2.37
C LEU A 444 7.70 -14.94 -3.10
N ARG A 445 7.69 -14.85 -4.44
CA ARG A 445 6.71 -15.58 -5.27
C ARG A 445 7.15 -17.00 -5.60
N GLU A 446 8.45 -17.17 -5.86
CA GLU A 446 9.06 -18.42 -6.30
C GLU A 446 10.09 -18.95 -5.29
N GLY A 447 10.49 -20.21 -5.50
CA GLY A 447 11.49 -20.89 -4.68
C GLY A 447 10.90 -21.54 -3.41
N PRO A 448 11.76 -22.16 -2.57
CA PRO A 448 11.32 -22.98 -1.42
C PRO A 448 10.53 -22.22 -0.36
N PHE A 449 10.79 -20.92 -0.23
CA PHE A 449 10.12 -20.01 0.71
C PHE A 449 9.12 -19.07 0.01
N GLY A 450 8.89 -19.27 -1.29
CA GLY A 450 7.93 -18.49 -2.07
C GLY A 450 6.57 -19.14 -2.12
N VAL A 451 5.57 -18.40 -2.61
CA VAL A 451 4.19 -18.88 -2.76
C VAL A 451 4.12 -20.22 -3.52
N SER A 452 4.80 -20.35 -4.66
CA SER A 452 4.74 -21.58 -5.46
C SER A 452 5.30 -22.79 -4.71
N GLY A 453 6.49 -22.65 -4.11
CA GLY A 453 7.14 -23.74 -3.36
C GLY A 453 6.40 -24.11 -2.08
N LEU A 454 5.92 -23.13 -1.31
CA LEU A 454 5.16 -23.38 -0.08
C LEU A 454 3.83 -24.08 -0.37
N ASN A 455 3.08 -23.61 -1.37
CA ASN A 455 1.83 -24.26 -1.77
C ASN A 455 2.06 -25.73 -2.15
N GLU A 456 3.08 -26.00 -2.97
CA GLU A 456 3.39 -27.38 -3.38
C GLU A 456 3.75 -28.26 -2.17
N ARG A 457 4.62 -27.78 -1.28
CA ARG A 457 5.09 -28.54 -0.10
C ARG A 457 3.98 -28.78 0.91
N ILE A 458 3.11 -27.81 1.15
CA ILE A 458 1.96 -27.95 2.03
C ILE A 458 0.98 -28.98 1.46
N GLU A 459 0.64 -28.90 0.17
CA GLU A 459 -0.24 -29.88 -0.46
C GLU A 459 0.35 -31.31 -0.43
N GLN A 460 1.66 -31.45 -0.63
CA GLN A 460 2.35 -32.73 -0.50
C GLN A 460 2.26 -33.28 0.93
N ALA A 461 2.54 -32.45 1.93
CA ALA A 461 2.49 -32.86 3.34
C ALA A 461 1.06 -33.21 3.80
N MET A 462 0.06 -32.45 3.36
CA MET A 462 -1.36 -32.75 3.63
C MET A 462 -1.79 -34.09 3.00
N ALA A 463 -1.33 -34.38 1.78
CA ALA A 463 -1.63 -35.64 1.12
C ALA A 463 -0.96 -36.84 1.82
N GLN A 464 0.31 -36.71 2.23
CA GLN A 464 1.03 -37.74 2.97
C GLN A 464 0.37 -38.08 4.31
N LYS A 465 -0.10 -37.06 5.03
CA LYS A 465 -0.84 -37.23 6.30
C LYS A 465 -2.33 -37.58 6.11
N ARG A 466 -2.77 -37.84 4.87
CA ARG A 466 -4.16 -38.17 4.51
C ARG A 466 -5.19 -37.12 4.96
N LYS A 467 -4.78 -35.86 5.11
CA LYS A 467 -5.68 -34.74 5.44
C LYS A 467 -6.49 -34.27 4.22
N ILE A 468 -5.94 -34.45 3.01
CA ILE A 468 -6.62 -34.19 1.74
C ILE A 468 -6.45 -35.38 0.80
N GLN A 469 -7.40 -35.56 -0.11
CA GLN A 469 -7.32 -36.57 -1.18
C GLN A 469 -7.04 -35.88 -2.51
N ARG A 470 -5.82 -36.08 -3.06
CA ARG A 470 -5.45 -35.55 -4.37
C ARG A 470 -5.59 -36.63 -5.43
N SER A 471 -6.20 -36.28 -6.56
CA SER A 471 -6.11 -37.08 -7.78
C SER A 471 -4.89 -36.64 -8.59
N THR A 472 -4.16 -37.59 -9.16
CA THR A 472 -3.06 -37.31 -10.11
C THR A 472 -3.57 -36.72 -11.43
N HIS A 473 -4.84 -36.94 -11.75
CA HIS A 473 -5.46 -36.54 -13.03
C HIS A 473 -6.23 -35.20 -12.95
N SER A 474 -6.43 -34.65 -11.75
CA SER A 474 -7.17 -33.40 -11.55
C SER A 474 -6.40 -32.45 -10.65
N ARG A 475 -6.25 -31.20 -11.10
CA ARG A 475 -5.72 -30.11 -10.26
C ARG A 475 -6.71 -29.71 -9.15
N TRP A 476 -7.97 -30.14 -9.26
CA TRP A 476 -9.02 -29.84 -8.32
C TRP A 476 -9.27 -31.00 -7.37
N TYR A 477 -9.30 -30.68 -6.08
CA TYR A 477 -9.63 -31.57 -4.99
C TYR A 477 -10.48 -30.81 -3.96
N GLU A 478 -11.28 -31.52 -3.18
CA GLU A 478 -12.09 -30.93 -2.13
C GLU A 478 -11.21 -30.35 -1.01
N GLY A 479 -11.55 -29.14 -0.56
CA GLY A 479 -10.80 -28.39 0.44
C GLY A 479 -9.66 -27.54 -0.13
N ARG A 480 -9.49 -27.47 -1.47
CA ARG A 480 -8.47 -26.59 -2.08
C ARG A 480 -8.87 -25.11 -1.95
N PRO A 481 -8.06 -24.26 -1.29
CA PRO A 481 -8.26 -22.83 -1.33
C PRO A 481 -7.67 -22.23 -2.62
N VAL A 482 -8.42 -21.35 -3.26
CA VAL A 482 -7.99 -20.61 -4.46
C VAL A 482 -8.17 -19.12 -4.27
N MET A 483 -7.26 -18.34 -4.83
CA MET A 483 -7.33 -16.88 -4.87
C MET A 483 -7.49 -16.42 -6.32
N ILE A 484 -8.42 -15.51 -6.54
CA ILE A 484 -8.62 -14.89 -7.85
C ILE A 484 -7.45 -13.95 -8.15
N ALA A 485 -6.84 -14.08 -9.33
CA ALA A 485 -5.73 -13.25 -9.80
C ALA A 485 -6.19 -12.06 -10.65
N ARG A 486 -7.38 -12.14 -11.26
CA ARG A 486 -7.93 -11.09 -12.13
C ARG A 486 -9.40 -10.81 -11.83
N ASN A 487 -9.75 -9.52 -11.73
CA ASN A 487 -11.12 -9.07 -11.51
C ASN A 487 -12.07 -9.59 -12.61
N ASP A 488 -13.25 -10.04 -12.21
CA ASP A 488 -14.37 -10.41 -13.08
C ASP A 488 -15.66 -9.75 -12.59
N SER A 489 -16.13 -8.74 -13.32
CA SER A 489 -17.34 -7.99 -12.97
C SER A 489 -18.63 -8.79 -13.17
N SER A 490 -18.64 -9.79 -14.05
CA SER A 490 -19.83 -10.63 -14.29
C SER A 490 -20.09 -11.56 -13.11
N LEU A 491 -19.02 -12.06 -12.50
CA LEU A 491 -19.07 -12.90 -11.32
C LEU A 491 -19.00 -12.09 -10.02
N GLY A 492 -18.70 -10.79 -10.08
CA GLY A 492 -18.51 -9.97 -8.88
C GLY A 492 -17.34 -10.47 -8.02
N LEU A 493 -16.33 -11.08 -8.65
CA LEU A 493 -15.14 -11.60 -8.00
C LEU A 493 -13.96 -10.68 -8.30
N PHE A 494 -13.17 -10.37 -7.30
CA PHE A 494 -12.05 -9.42 -7.40
C PHE A 494 -10.72 -10.11 -7.13
N ASN A 495 -9.64 -9.53 -7.67
CA ASN A 495 -8.28 -9.96 -7.42
C ASN A 495 -8.00 -9.91 -5.91
N GLY A 496 -7.55 -11.03 -5.35
CA GLY A 496 -7.33 -11.22 -3.92
C GLY A 496 -8.50 -11.86 -3.17
N ASP A 497 -9.64 -12.11 -3.82
CA ASP A 497 -10.75 -12.85 -3.23
C ASP A 497 -10.39 -14.33 -3.10
N ILE A 498 -10.69 -14.90 -1.94
CA ILE A 498 -10.40 -16.28 -1.59
C ILE A 498 -11.69 -17.09 -1.69
N GLY A 499 -11.62 -18.21 -2.40
CA GLY A 499 -12.69 -19.19 -2.47
C GLY A 499 -12.21 -20.59 -2.17
N ILE A 500 -13.12 -21.46 -1.76
CA ILE A 500 -12.80 -22.82 -1.31
C ILE A 500 -13.56 -23.83 -2.16
N ALA A 501 -12.82 -24.79 -2.73
CA ALA A 501 -13.40 -25.87 -3.52
C ALA A 501 -14.07 -26.89 -2.60
N LEU A 502 -15.39 -27.05 -2.70
CA LEU A 502 -16.17 -27.97 -1.88
C LEU A 502 -17.14 -28.75 -2.78
N ASP A 503 -17.34 -30.03 -2.48
CA ASP A 503 -18.45 -30.79 -3.07
C ASP A 503 -19.59 -30.87 -2.05
N ARG A 504 -20.78 -30.45 -2.48
CA ARG A 504 -21.99 -30.46 -1.66
C ARG A 504 -23.13 -31.21 -2.37
N GLY A 505 -22.76 -32.28 -3.08
CA GLY A 505 -23.70 -33.18 -3.78
C GLY A 505 -24.09 -32.73 -5.19
N GLN A 506 -23.56 -31.60 -5.65
CA GLN A 506 -23.79 -31.05 -7.01
C GLN A 506 -22.51 -31.05 -7.86
N GLY A 507 -21.51 -31.83 -7.43
CA GLY A 507 -20.16 -31.79 -7.95
C GLY A 507 -19.35 -30.65 -7.34
N LEU A 508 -18.05 -30.66 -7.62
CA LEU A 508 -17.11 -29.70 -7.07
C LEU A 508 -17.40 -28.26 -7.53
N ARG A 509 -17.62 -27.37 -6.58
CA ARG A 509 -17.81 -25.93 -6.81
C ARG A 509 -16.91 -25.13 -5.88
N VAL A 510 -16.52 -23.94 -6.31
CA VAL A 510 -15.74 -23.01 -5.48
C VAL A 510 -16.68 -22.00 -4.86
N TRP A 511 -16.64 -21.92 -3.53
CA TRP A 511 -17.49 -21.08 -2.71
C TRP A 511 -16.73 -19.84 -2.27
N PHE A 512 -17.33 -18.67 -2.48
CA PHE A 512 -16.80 -17.36 -2.09
C PHE A 512 -17.75 -16.69 -1.10
N ALA A 513 -17.20 -16.04 -0.09
CA ALA A 513 -17.96 -15.14 0.78
C ALA A 513 -17.97 -13.74 0.16
N LEU A 514 -19.15 -13.23 -0.14
CA LEU A 514 -19.33 -11.88 -0.64
C LEU A 514 -19.40 -10.86 0.52
N PRO A 515 -19.13 -9.56 0.27
CA PRO A 515 -19.08 -8.55 1.32
C PRO A 515 -20.42 -8.29 2.02
N ASP A 516 -21.53 -8.64 1.37
CA ASP A 516 -22.88 -8.59 1.92
C ASP A 516 -23.20 -9.76 2.87
N GLY A 517 -22.25 -10.69 3.05
CA GLY A 517 -22.39 -11.90 3.85
C GLY A 517 -23.01 -13.08 3.11
N SER A 518 -23.41 -12.90 1.85
CA SER A 518 -23.92 -14.01 1.04
C SER A 518 -22.79 -14.91 0.54
N ILE A 519 -23.09 -16.19 0.33
CA ILE A 519 -22.17 -17.15 -0.26
C ILE A 519 -22.50 -17.39 -1.73
N LYS A 520 -21.48 -17.33 -2.59
CA LYS A 520 -21.60 -17.55 -4.02
C LYS A 520 -20.81 -18.78 -4.43
N SER A 521 -21.45 -19.72 -5.14
CA SER A 521 -20.78 -20.89 -5.68
C SER A 521 -20.56 -20.78 -7.20
N VAL A 522 -19.33 -21.00 -7.64
CA VAL A 522 -18.93 -20.92 -9.04
C VAL A 522 -18.29 -22.24 -9.46
N GLN A 523 -18.58 -22.70 -10.68
CA GLN A 523 -17.92 -23.89 -11.21
C GLN A 523 -16.45 -23.59 -11.52
N PRO A 524 -15.53 -24.54 -11.24
CA PRO A 524 -14.10 -24.39 -11.55
C PRO A 524 -13.77 -23.89 -12.95
N SER A 525 -14.50 -24.34 -13.97
CA SER A 525 -14.31 -23.96 -15.38
C SER A 525 -14.73 -22.52 -15.71
N ARG A 526 -15.54 -21.89 -14.85
CA ARG A 526 -16.01 -20.51 -15.01
C ARG A 526 -15.17 -19.50 -14.24
N LEU A 527 -14.24 -19.97 -13.41
CA LEU A 527 -13.40 -19.07 -12.65
C LEU A 527 -12.48 -18.30 -13.60
N PRO A 528 -12.27 -17.00 -13.34
CA PRO A 528 -11.19 -16.27 -14.01
C PRO A 528 -9.83 -16.85 -13.57
N GLU A 529 -8.76 -16.25 -14.06
CA GLU A 529 -7.40 -16.62 -13.65
C GLU A 529 -7.27 -16.67 -12.12
N HIS A 530 -6.76 -17.79 -11.60
CA HIS A 530 -6.71 -18.07 -10.18
C HIS A 530 -5.51 -18.95 -9.81
N GLU A 531 -5.07 -18.82 -8.56
CA GLU A 531 -3.91 -19.52 -8.00
C GLU A 531 -4.31 -20.27 -6.72
N THR A 532 -3.55 -21.30 -6.33
CA THR A 532 -3.71 -21.91 -4.98
C THR A 532 -3.24 -20.91 -3.93
N THR A 533 -3.91 -20.86 -2.77
CA THR A 533 -3.60 -19.88 -1.71
C THR A 533 -3.41 -20.46 -0.31
N TRP A 534 -2.61 -21.53 -0.17
CA TRP A 534 -2.18 -21.97 1.17
C TRP A 534 -1.17 -21.01 1.80
N ALA A 535 -0.36 -20.38 0.96
CA ALA A 535 0.47 -19.24 1.29
C ALA A 535 0.19 -18.10 0.31
N MET A 536 0.35 -16.86 0.77
CA MET A 536 0.26 -15.67 -0.07
C MET A 536 1.44 -14.73 0.18
N THR A 537 1.72 -13.87 -0.79
CA THR A 537 2.73 -12.84 -0.56
C THR A 537 2.21 -11.78 0.41
N VAL A 538 3.12 -11.15 1.17
CA VAL A 538 2.77 -10.01 2.03
C VAL A 538 2.06 -8.90 1.25
N HIS A 539 2.49 -8.64 0.01
CA HIS A 539 1.81 -7.69 -0.89
C HIS A 539 0.34 -8.06 -1.15
N LYS A 540 0.04 -9.32 -1.50
CA LYS A 540 -1.35 -9.77 -1.75
C LYS A 540 -2.20 -9.78 -0.46
N SER A 541 -1.57 -9.77 0.71
CA SER A 541 -2.27 -9.72 2.00
C SER A 541 -2.74 -8.31 2.39
N GLN A 542 -2.29 -7.24 1.70
CA GLN A 542 -2.72 -5.87 2.00
C GLN A 542 -4.24 -5.71 1.95
N GLY A 543 -4.80 -4.92 2.87
CA GLY A 543 -6.25 -4.81 3.08
C GLY A 543 -6.90 -6.03 3.76
N SER A 544 -6.19 -7.15 3.94
CA SER A 544 -6.66 -8.36 4.64
C SER A 544 -6.18 -8.40 6.08
N GLU A 545 -6.84 -9.20 6.91
CA GLU A 545 -6.48 -9.47 8.31
C GLU A 545 -6.83 -10.90 8.67
N PHE A 546 -6.04 -11.52 9.53
CA PHE A 546 -6.18 -12.91 9.94
C PHE A 546 -6.06 -13.00 11.45
N ASP A 547 -6.77 -13.94 12.08
CA ASP A 547 -6.67 -14.10 13.54
C ASP A 547 -5.26 -14.55 13.95
N HIS A 548 -4.69 -15.49 13.21
CA HIS A 548 -3.30 -15.92 13.31
C HIS A 548 -2.60 -15.76 11.95
N ALA A 549 -1.56 -14.91 11.90
CA ALA A 549 -0.70 -14.82 10.72
C ALA A 549 0.67 -15.46 10.99
N ALA A 550 1.21 -16.15 10.00
CA ALA A 550 2.53 -16.79 10.08
C ALA A 550 3.45 -16.25 8.98
N LEU A 551 4.47 -15.48 9.34
CA LEU A 551 5.42 -14.87 8.40
C LEU A 551 6.65 -15.78 8.21
N ILE A 552 6.95 -16.09 6.95
CA ILE A 552 8.11 -16.86 6.53
C ILE A 552 9.07 -15.95 5.76
N LEU A 553 10.29 -15.79 6.30
CA LEU A 553 11.38 -15.08 5.64
C LEU A 553 12.34 -16.08 4.98
N PRO A 554 12.94 -15.72 3.81
CA PRO A 554 13.92 -16.57 3.15
C PRO A 554 15.20 -16.69 3.98
N SER A 555 15.98 -17.75 3.73
CA SER A 555 17.29 -17.95 4.36
C SER A 555 18.40 -17.05 3.79
N GLN A 556 18.21 -16.50 2.59
CA GLN A 556 19.17 -15.63 1.92
C GLN A 556 18.67 -14.18 1.89
N HIS A 557 19.61 -13.24 1.85
CA HIS A 557 19.28 -11.82 1.67
C HIS A 557 18.56 -11.61 0.33
N SER A 558 17.46 -10.86 0.39
CA SER A 558 16.69 -10.47 -0.78
C SER A 558 16.32 -9.00 -0.64
N PRO A 559 16.45 -8.18 -1.71
CA PRO A 559 16.11 -6.76 -1.68
C PRO A 559 14.62 -6.51 -1.42
N VAL A 560 13.78 -7.52 -1.65
CA VAL A 560 12.33 -7.45 -1.37
C VAL A 560 12.04 -7.46 0.12
N VAL A 561 12.93 -8.01 0.95
CA VAL A 561 12.71 -8.16 2.39
C VAL A 561 13.18 -6.90 3.13
N THR A 562 12.26 -5.95 3.29
CA THR A 562 12.49 -4.65 3.94
C THR A 562 11.71 -4.51 5.25
N ARG A 563 11.99 -3.44 5.98
CA ARG A 563 11.29 -3.09 7.23
C ARG A 563 9.78 -3.00 7.03
N GLU A 564 9.33 -2.31 5.99
CA GLU A 564 7.90 -2.12 5.69
C GLU A 564 7.21 -3.45 5.35
N LEU A 565 7.91 -4.37 4.67
CA LEU A 565 7.38 -5.71 4.40
C LEU A 565 7.14 -6.47 5.71
N VAL A 566 8.14 -6.50 6.60
CA VAL A 566 8.01 -7.19 7.89
C VAL A 566 6.92 -6.54 8.75
N TYR A 567 6.87 -5.20 8.82
CA TYR A 567 5.83 -4.47 9.53
C TYR A 567 4.42 -4.79 8.99
N THR A 568 4.27 -4.77 7.68
CA THR A 568 2.98 -5.05 7.02
C THR A 568 2.51 -6.46 7.33
N ALA A 569 3.41 -7.44 7.33
CA ALA A 569 3.10 -8.82 7.67
C ALA A 569 2.72 -9.01 9.14
N VAL A 570 3.48 -8.41 10.06
CA VAL A 570 3.20 -8.44 11.51
C VAL A 570 1.81 -7.89 11.81
N THR A 571 1.46 -6.77 11.18
CA THR A 571 0.19 -6.08 11.41
C THR A 571 -1.02 -6.73 10.69
N ARG A 572 -0.81 -7.80 9.92
CA ARG A 572 -1.91 -8.64 9.40
C ARG A 572 -2.54 -9.53 10.48
N ALA A 573 -1.78 -9.90 11.51
CA ALA A 573 -2.27 -10.69 12.62
C ALA A 573 -3.19 -9.86 13.53
N ARG A 574 -4.36 -10.38 13.87
CA ARG A 574 -5.28 -9.76 14.84
C ARG A 574 -5.02 -10.22 16.26
N ARG A 575 -4.67 -11.49 16.45
CA ARG A 575 -4.56 -12.12 17.78
C ARG A 575 -3.26 -12.88 18.00
N ARG A 576 -2.74 -13.57 16.99
CA ARG A 576 -1.53 -14.39 17.11
C ARG A 576 -0.61 -14.23 15.91
N LEU A 577 0.69 -14.22 16.15
CA LEU A 577 1.72 -14.12 15.14
C LEU A 577 2.78 -15.19 15.34
N SER A 578 3.06 -15.97 14.29
CA SER A 578 4.25 -16.83 14.25
C SER A 578 5.26 -16.26 13.25
N LEU A 579 6.53 -16.16 13.63
CA LEU A 579 7.60 -15.65 12.77
C LEU A 579 8.66 -16.73 12.55
N TYR A 580 8.84 -17.15 11.30
CA TYR A 580 9.85 -18.11 10.88
C TYR A 580 10.96 -17.39 10.12
N ALA A 581 12.09 -17.16 10.78
CA ALA A 581 13.20 -16.40 10.21
C ALA A 581 14.53 -16.71 10.89
N ASP A 582 15.63 -16.57 10.14
CA ASP A 582 16.94 -16.39 10.77
C ASP A 582 17.01 -14.98 11.39
N GLU A 583 17.59 -14.90 12.58
CA GLU A 583 17.85 -13.64 13.27
C GLU A 583 18.70 -12.66 12.46
N ARG A 584 19.65 -13.16 11.66
CA ARG A 584 20.51 -12.32 10.79
C ARG A 584 19.68 -11.65 9.71
N ILE A 585 18.82 -12.41 9.03
CA ILE A 585 17.94 -11.91 7.96
C ILE A 585 16.91 -10.94 8.53
N LEU A 586 16.26 -11.29 9.65
CA LEU A 586 15.30 -10.40 10.30
C LEU A 586 15.95 -9.08 10.75
N SER A 587 17.11 -9.15 11.38
CA SER A 587 17.82 -7.95 11.85
C SER A 587 18.28 -7.06 10.69
N SER A 588 18.67 -7.66 9.57
CA SER A 588 18.99 -6.93 8.34
C SER A 588 17.75 -6.30 7.73
N ALA A 589 16.64 -7.04 7.62
CA ALA A 589 15.37 -6.55 7.11
C ALA A 589 14.86 -5.34 7.91
N ILE A 590 14.95 -5.37 9.24
CA ILE A 590 14.55 -4.26 10.11
C ILE A 590 15.44 -3.02 9.89
N ALA A 591 16.73 -3.22 9.60
CA ALA A 591 17.63 -2.10 9.30
C ALA A 591 17.32 -1.46 7.95
N THR A 592 17.02 -2.28 6.94
CA THR A 592 16.82 -1.85 5.55
C THR A 592 15.43 -1.27 5.35
N ARG A 593 15.37 0.04 5.11
CA ARG A 593 14.14 0.73 4.70
C ARG A 593 13.93 0.59 3.20
N THR A 594 12.69 0.52 2.76
CA THR A 594 12.35 0.62 1.34
C THR A 594 12.68 2.04 0.85
N GLU A 595 13.67 2.17 -0.02
CA GLU A 595 14.03 3.45 -0.62
C GLU A 595 13.25 3.63 -1.91
N ARG A 596 12.41 4.66 -1.98
CA ARG A 596 11.85 5.17 -3.24
C ARG A 596 12.27 6.61 -3.40
N ARG A 597 12.92 6.89 -4.53
CA ARG A 597 13.51 8.20 -4.78
C ARG A 597 12.48 9.04 -5.50
N SER A 598 12.17 10.21 -4.95
CA SER A 598 11.22 11.17 -5.49
C SER A 598 11.71 12.59 -5.22
N GLY A 599 11.32 13.53 -6.08
CA GLY A 599 11.50 14.97 -5.89
C GLY A 599 10.43 15.62 -5.02
N LEU A 600 9.36 14.89 -4.64
CA LEU A 600 8.24 15.44 -3.86
C LEU A 600 8.70 16.23 -2.62
N SER A 601 9.63 15.68 -1.84
CA SER A 601 10.13 16.37 -0.64
C SER A 601 10.81 17.71 -0.93
N ALA A 602 11.54 17.81 -2.05
CA ALA A 602 12.15 19.07 -2.48
C ALA A 602 11.07 20.05 -2.98
N LEU A 603 10.15 19.56 -3.82
CA LEU A 603 9.03 20.36 -4.35
C LEU A 603 8.13 20.96 -3.24
N PHE A 604 7.95 20.27 -2.12
CA PHE A 604 7.19 20.80 -0.97
C PHE A 604 7.96 21.84 -0.14
N ASN A 605 9.30 21.77 -0.12
CA ASN A 605 10.13 22.69 0.66
C ASN A 605 10.45 23.98 -0.10
N ASP A 606 10.76 23.86 -1.39
CA ASP A 606 11.24 25.00 -2.20
C ASP A 606 10.09 25.81 -2.82
N GLY A 607 8.85 25.31 -2.71
CA GLY A 607 7.69 25.82 -3.43
C GLY A 607 7.76 25.45 -4.92
N LEU A 608 6.62 25.39 -5.59
CA LEU A 608 6.62 25.19 -7.04
C LEU A 608 7.13 26.47 -7.70
N GLN A 609 8.38 26.44 -8.15
CA GLN A 609 8.83 27.43 -9.12
C GLN A 609 8.03 27.18 -10.41
N CYS A 610 7.11 28.09 -10.74
CA CYS A 610 6.46 28.11 -12.04
C CYS A 610 7.54 28.30 -13.10
N ALA A 611 7.76 27.28 -13.94
CA ALA A 611 8.29 27.44 -15.28
C ALA A 611 7.12 27.68 -16.23
#